data_AF-A0A535SG52-F1
#
_entry.id   AF-A0A535SG52-F1
#
_cell.length_a   1.000
_cell.length_b   1.000
_cell.length_c   1.000
_cell.angle_alpha   90.00
_cell.angle_beta   90.00
_cell.angle_gamma   90.00
#
_symmetry.space_group_name_H-M   'P 1'
#
loop_
_entity.id
_entity.type
_entity.pdbx_description
1 polymer ?
#
loop_
_entity_poly.entity_id
_entity_poly.type
_entity_poly.pdbx_seq_one_letter_code
_entity_poly.pdbx_strand_id
1 'polypeptide(L)'
;MKRLRCRECGRLRALEPAYVCEHCFGPLEVAYDLDAVRDRISRDTIARGPSTIWRYRELLPAPAGEPVDLGTGLTPLVEACNLGKALGLDHLYVK
;
A
#
# COMPACT_ATOMS: atom_id res chain seq x y z
N MET A 1 1.60 13.67 12.69
CA MET A 1 1.16 13.46 11.29
C MET A 1 -0.35 13.31 11.27
N LYS A 2 -1.08 14.25 10.65
CA LYS A 2 -2.53 14.12 10.38
C LYS A 2 -2.68 13.53 8.98
N ARG A 3 -2.95 12.22 8.87
CA ARG A 3 -2.94 11.50 7.58
C ARG A 3 -4.16 10.61 7.38
N LEU A 4 -5.29 10.88 8.04
CA LEU A 4 -6.56 10.26 7.67
C LEU A 4 -7.49 11.30 7.06
N ARG A 5 -8.20 10.93 5.99
CA ARG A 5 -9.20 11.75 5.32
C ARG A 5 -10.48 10.95 5.19
N CYS A 6 -11.62 11.53 5.60
CA CYS A 6 -12.91 10.91 5.32
C CYS A 6 -13.20 10.97 3.82
N ARG A 7 -13.60 9.84 3.22
CA ARG A 7 -13.90 9.79 1.79
C ARG A 7 -15.16 10.59 1.42
N GLU A 8 -16.11 10.70 2.36
CA GLU A 8 -17.40 11.37 2.13
C GLU A 8 -17.32 12.88 2.36
N CYS A 9 -16.86 13.31 3.54
CA CYS A 9 -16.86 14.73 3.92
C CYS A 9 -15.50 15.42 3.80
N GLY A 10 -14.44 14.67 3.44
CA GLY A 10 -13.10 15.22 3.23
C GLY A 10 -12.36 15.65 4.51
N ARG A 11 -12.96 15.52 5.70
CA ARG A 11 -12.36 15.96 6.96
C ARG A 11 -11.05 15.23 7.25
N LEU A 12 -10.02 15.99 7.62
CA LEU A 12 -8.71 15.46 8.01
C LEU A 12 -8.67 15.12 9.51
N ARG A 13 -8.01 14.02 9.84
CA ARG A 13 -7.82 13.53 11.21
C ARG A 13 -6.37 13.08 11.46
N ALA A 14 -6.03 12.91 12.73
CA ALA A 14 -4.77 12.31 13.15
C ALA A 14 -4.65 10.89 12.58
N LEU A 15 -3.41 10.43 12.34
CA LEU A 15 -3.18 9.01 12.05
C LEU A 15 -3.31 8.23 13.36
N GLU A 16 -4.39 7.47 13.47
CA GLU A 16 -4.74 6.69 14.65
C GLU A 16 -5.47 5.41 14.21
N PRO A 17 -5.68 4.42 15.10
CA PRO A 17 -6.43 3.20 14.80
C PRO A 17 -7.95 3.43 14.63
N ALA A 18 -8.33 4.30 13.69
CA ALA A 18 -9.70 4.66 13.38
C ALA A 18 -9.99 4.42 11.89
N TYR A 19 -11.19 3.93 11.60
CA TYR A 19 -11.64 3.61 10.24
C TYR A 19 -12.99 4.27 9.86
N VAL A 20 -13.66 4.93 10.81
CA VAL A 20 -14.94 5.63 10.62
C VAL A 20 -14.81 7.09 11.03
N CYS A 21 -15.41 7.99 10.23
CA CYS A 21 -15.51 9.40 10.56
C CYS A 21 -16.58 9.65 11.62
N GLU A 22 -16.20 10.28 12.73
CA GLU A 22 -17.11 10.63 13.83
C GLU A 22 -18.20 11.65 13.47
N HIS A 23 -18.07 12.33 12.33
CA HIS A 23 -18.99 13.39 11.93
C HIS A 23 -20.07 12.92 10.96
N CYS A 24 -19.71 12.08 9.99
CA CYS A 24 -20.63 11.64 8.92
C CYS A 24 -20.68 10.12 8.76
N PHE A 25 -20.01 9.36 9.63
CA PHE A 25 -19.92 7.90 9.61
C PHE A 25 -19.35 7.29 8.33
N GLY A 26 -18.75 8.11 7.46
CA GLY A 26 -18.07 7.66 6.26
C GLY A 26 -16.69 7.02 6.54
N PRO A 27 -16.17 6.20 5.62
CA PRO A 27 -14.86 5.56 5.79
C PRO A 27 -13.73 6.58 5.84
N LEU A 28 -12.73 6.30 6.68
CA LEU A 28 -11.45 7.02 6.72
C LEU A 28 -10.42 6.31 5.83
N GLU A 29 -9.69 7.08 5.04
CA GLU A 29 -8.60 6.60 4.18
C GLU A 29 -7.31 7.37 4.50
N VAL A 30 -6.17 6.81 4.11
CA VAL A 30 -4.87 7.49 4.28
C VAL A 30 -4.78 8.68 3.33
N ALA A 31 -4.48 9.86 3.87
CA ALA A 31 -4.17 11.06 3.10
C ALA A 31 -2.68 11.08 2.76
N TYR A 32 -2.38 10.96 1.46
CA TYR A 32 -1.02 10.99 0.92
C TYR A 32 -0.67 12.38 0.38
N ASP A 33 0.56 12.81 0.68
CA ASP A 33 1.21 13.94 0.01
C ASP A 33 2.17 13.38 -1.05
N LEU A 34 1.61 13.10 -2.23
CA LEU A 34 2.37 12.45 -3.31
C LEU A 34 3.43 13.37 -3.91
N ASP A 35 3.22 14.68 -3.88
CA ASP A 35 4.22 15.64 -4.35
C ASP A 35 5.43 15.64 -3.43
N ALA A 36 5.23 15.57 -2.11
CA ALA A 36 6.34 15.41 -1.17
C ALA A 36 7.04 14.05 -1.30
N VAL A 37 6.35 12.97 -1.71
CA VAL A 37 6.96 11.64 -1.85
C VAL A 37 7.71 11.48 -3.17
N ARG A 38 7.28 12.20 -4.22
CA ARG A 38 7.80 12.11 -5.59
C ARG A 38 9.34 12.16 -5.66
N ASP A 39 9.96 13.05 -4.90
CA ASP A 39 11.41 13.27 -4.96
C ASP A 39 12.22 12.21 -4.19
N ARG A 40 11.55 11.37 -3.38
CA ARG A 40 12.18 10.34 -2.53
C ARG A 40 12.03 8.93 -3.08
N ILE A 41 11.12 8.71 -4.04
CA ILE A 41 10.81 7.38 -4.55
C ILE A 41 11.04 7.28 -6.06
N SER A 42 11.69 6.19 -6.47
CA SER A 42 11.89 5.83 -7.86
C SER A 42 11.88 4.30 -7.98
N ARG A 43 11.81 3.79 -9.21
CA ARG A 43 11.95 2.33 -9.45
C ARG A 43 13.26 1.79 -8.89
N ASP A 44 14.34 2.56 -9.01
CA ASP A 44 15.67 2.17 -8.51
C ASP A 44 15.74 2.16 -6.98
N THR A 45 15.19 3.18 -6.31
CA THR A 45 15.19 3.19 -4.83
C THR A 45 14.30 2.07 -4.26
N ILE A 46 13.17 1.78 -4.90
CA ILE A 46 12.34 0.61 -4.57
C ILE A 46 13.12 -0.69 -4.83
N ALA A 47 13.85 -0.79 -5.95
CA ALA A 47 14.65 -1.96 -6.33
C ALA A 47 15.74 -2.29 -5.31
N ARG A 48 16.43 -1.26 -4.81
CA ARG A 48 17.51 -1.38 -3.80
C ARG A 48 17.02 -1.57 -2.37
N GLY A 49 15.72 -1.40 -2.11
CA GLY A 49 15.13 -1.63 -0.80
C GLY A 49 15.12 -3.10 -0.37
N PRO A 50 14.71 -3.40 0.87
CA PRO A 50 14.64 -4.77 1.38
C PRO A 50 13.65 -5.61 0.57
N SER A 51 13.83 -6.94 0.59
CA SER A 51 12.93 -7.89 -0.05
C SER A 51 11.62 -8.11 0.73
N THR A 52 10.99 -7.03 1.19
CA THR A 52 9.76 -7.01 1.99
C THR A 52 8.90 -5.80 1.59
N ILE A 53 7.71 -5.65 2.16
CA ILE A 53 6.82 -4.50 1.94
C ILE A 53 7.51 -3.17 2.28
N TRP A 54 8.52 -3.20 3.15
CA TRP A 54 9.24 -2.02 3.60
C TRP A 54 10.10 -1.35 2.53
N ARG A 55 10.30 -1.97 1.36
CA ARG A 55 10.84 -1.27 0.17
C ARG A 55 9.99 -0.10 -0.31
N TYR A 56 8.72 -0.04 0.11
CA TYR A 56 7.79 1.05 -0.17
C TYR A 56 7.64 2.02 1.00
N ARG A 57 8.62 2.09 1.92
CA ARG A 57 8.57 2.90 3.16
C ARG A 57 7.97 4.30 2.98
N GLU A 58 8.40 5.01 1.93
CA GLU A 58 7.95 6.37 1.62
C GLU A 58 6.45 6.47 1.30
N LEU A 59 5.82 5.37 0.87
CA LEU A 59 4.39 5.25 0.55
C LEU A 59 3.56 4.61 1.67
N LEU A 60 4.19 4.12 2.75
CA LEU A 60 3.46 3.50 3.85
C LEU A 60 3.06 4.57 4.89
N PRO A 61 1.82 4.51 5.43
CA PRO A 61 1.39 5.36 6.54
C PRO A 61 1.97 4.86 7.87
N ALA A 62 3.25 4.48 7.88
CA ALA A 62 3.92 3.97 9.06
C ALA A 62 4.59 5.11 9.84
N PRO A 63 4.66 5.01 11.19
CA PRO A 63 5.46 5.95 11.98
C PRO A 63 6.96 5.85 11.63
N ALA A 64 7.70 6.88 12.03
CA ALA A 64 9.16 6.85 11.99
C ALA A 64 9.70 5.79 12.98
N GLY A 65 10.86 5.21 12.67
CA GLY A 65 11.51 4.18 13.50
C GLY A 65 11.67 2.83 12.80
N GLU A 66 12.05 1.81 13.57
CA GLU A 66 12.20 0.45 13.06
C GLU A 66 10.82 -0.23 12.95
N PRO A 67 10.47 -0.80 11.79
CA PRO A 67 9.21 -1.53 11.67
C PRO A 67 9.24 -2.89 12.36
N VAL A 68 8.06 -3.36 12.77
CA VAL A 68 7.86 -4.79 13.00
C VAL A 68 7.71 -5.46 11.63
N ASP A 69 8.66 -6.33 11.28
CA ASP A 69 8.69 -7.02 9.99
C ASP A 69 8.70 -8.54 10.16
N LEU A 70 7.77 -9.20 9.47
CA LEU A 70 7.67 -10.66 9.39
C LEU A 70 8.17 -11.19 8.03
N GLY A 71 8.84 -10.36 7.24
CA GLY A 71 9.24 -10.69 5.87
C GLY A 71 8.07 -10.62 4.89
N THR A 72 7.02 -9.84 5.19
CA THR A 72 5.81 -9.78 4.37
C THR A 72 6.08 -9.07 3.06
N GLY A 73 5.45 -9.53 1.98
CA GLY A 73 5.58 -8.98 0.64
C GLY A 73 6.17 -10.00 -0.32
N LEU A 74 6.40 -9.59 -1.56
CA LEU A 74 7.01 -10.43 -2.61
C LEU A 74 6.39 -11.83 -2.75
N THR A 75 5.08 -11.97 -2.49
CA THR A 75 4.39 -13.22 -2.81
C THR A 75 4.59 -13.53 -4.29
N PRO A 76 4.84 -14.79 -4.67
CA PRO A 76 5.06 -15.14 -6.07
C PRO A 76 3.92 -14.68 -6.97
N LEU A 77 4.24 -14.30 -8.20
CA LEU A 77 3.26 -14.20 -9.28
C LEU A 77 3.44 -15.46 -10.13
N VAL A 78 2.59 -16.45 -9.93
CA VAL A 78 2.77 -17.80 -10.49
C VAL A 78 2.05 -17.90 -11.82
N GLU A 79 2.75 -18.31 -12.87
CA GLU A 79 2.13 -18.64 -14.16
C GLU A 79 1.34 -19.94 -14.04
N ALA A 80 0.03 -19.87 -14.30
CA ALA A 80 -0.92 -20.96 -14.08
C ALA A 80 -1.24 -21.69 -15.39
N CYS A 81 -0.24 -22.37 -15.97
CA CYS A 81 -0.34 -22.96 -17.31
C CYS A 81 -1.53 -23.91 -17.50
N ASN A 82 -1.82 -24.78 -16.52
CA ASN A 82 -2.91 -25.76 -16.62
C ASN A 82 -4.28 -25.08 -16.62
N LEU A 83 -4.47 -24.09 -15.74
CA LEU A 83 -5.71 -23.33 -15.66
C LEU A 83 -5.87 -22.42 -16.88
N GLY A 84 -4.77 -21.84 -17.37
CA GLY A 84 -4.74 -21.06 -18.61
C GLY A 84 -5.26 -21.89 -19.78
N LYS A 85 -4.70 -23.09 -20.00
CA LYS A 85 -5.18 -24.01 -21.05
C LYS A 85 -6.66 -24.37 -20.90
N ALA A 86 -7.11 -24.69 -19.68
CA ALA A 86 -8.50 -25.05 -19.43
C ALA A 86 -9.49 -23.91 -19.73
N LEU A 87 -9.03 -22.66 -19.61
CA LEU A 87 -9.83 -21.45 -19.87
C LEU A 87 -9.60 -20.83 -21.26
N GLY A 88 -8.69 -21.39 -22.08
CA GLY A 88 -8.33 -20.82 -23.38
C GLY A 88 -7.53 -19.52 -23.29
N LEU A 89 -6.69 -19.37 -22.27
CA LEU A 89 -5.85 -18.19 -22.03
C LEU A 89 -4.36 -18.53 -22.21
N ASP A 90 -3.66 -17.72 -23.00
CA ASP A 90 -2.22 -17.88 -23.25
C ASP A 90 -1.35 -17.40 -22.07
N HIS A 91 -1.83 -16.42 -21.30
CA HIS A 91 -1.08 -15.79 -20.21
C HIS A 91 -1.97 -15.62 -18.97
N LEU A 92 -2.02 -16.66 -18.13
CA LEU A 92 -2.73 -16.64 -16.86
C LEU A 92 -1.74 -16.68 -15.69
N TYR A 93 -1.90 -15.75 -14.75
CA TYR A 93 -1.10 -15.69 -13.52
C TYR A 93 -1.99 -15.66 -12.28
N VAL A 94 -1.50 -16.25 -11.20
CA VAL A 94 -2.10 -16.20 -9.85
C VAL A 94 -1.16 -15.42 -8.94
N LYS A 95 -1.73 -14.46 -8.19
CA LYS A 95 -1.01 -13.59 -7.27
C LYS A 95 -1.28 -13.96 -5.81
#